data_AF-A0AAJ1WKG3-F1
#
_entry.id   AF-A0AAJ1WKG3-F1
#
_cell.length_a   1.000
_cell.length_b   1.000
_cell.length_c   1.000
_cell.angle_alpha   90.00
_cell.angle_beta   90.00
_cell.angle_gamma   90.00
#
_symmetry.space_group_name_H-M   'P 1'
#
loop_
_entity.id
_entity.type
_entity.pdbx_description
1 polymer ?
#
loop_
_entity_poly.entity_id
_entity_poly.type
_entity_poly.pdbx_seq_one_letter_code
_entity_poly.pdbx_strand_id
1 'polypeptide(L)'
;MRKADGHSAMHLWSLGEDIGIEDDASGDGIVLTGPNGTDRVAEASPLVREALRRMQLGPVLLANLAPGRREASAPRGALPVGSDDPALARALGGISHLVVRTLAIDDLGGPLLSAVPVVRPAPFVPVRPPPRQAMRLMDEVSLTPESGGFALSSAAASHRVLLHRPEAALVASLLGWPVTPEAAADVLPVPGVVPTGVIGYLTAAGMAAPVHGPRPAPAGEPPAVS
;
A
#
# COMPACT_ATOMS: atom_id res chain seq x y z
N MET A 1 -21.38 -17.07 -9.15
CA MET A 1 -19.95 -16.90 -9.48
C MET A 1 -19.83 -15.81 -10.53
N ARG A 2 -19.38 -14.60 -10.15
CA ARG A 2 -18.92 -13.62 -11.14
C ARG A 2 -17.75 -14.21 -11.91
N LYS A 3 -17.67 -13.95 -13.22
CA LYS A 3 -16.46 -14.25 -14.01
C LYS A 3 -15.29 -13.47 -13.41
N ALA A 4 -14.08 -14.02 -13.48
CA ALA A 4 -12.90 -13.21 -13.23
C ALA A 4 -12.86 -12.11 -14.30
N ASP A 5 -12.98 -10.85 -13.90
CA ASP A 5 -13.11 -9.69 -14.80
C ASP A 5 -11.82 -9.36 -15.57
N GLY A 6 -10.84 -10.27 -15.61
CA GLY A 6 -9.57 -10.12 -16.32
C GLY A 6 -8.58 -9.11 -15.72
N HIS A 7 -9.04 -8.25 -14.81
CA HIS A 7 -8.24 -7.18 -14.23
C HIS A 7 -7.21 -7.65 -13.20
N SER A 8 -6.06 -6.99 -13.19
CA SER A 8 -4.97 -7.19 -12.22
C SER A 8 -4.67 -5.92 -11.43
N ALA A 9 -4.43 -6.07 -10.13
CA ALA A 9 -3.96 -4.98 -9.29
C ALA A 9 -2.48 -4.67 -9.55
N MET A 10 -2.16 -3.40 -9.69
CA MET A 10 -0.81 -2.88 -9.90
C MET A 10 -0.35 -2.07 -8.68
N HIS A 11 0.84 -2.40 -8.17
CA HIS A 11 1.44 -1.79 -6.99
C HIS A 11 2.59 -0.87 -7.38
N LEU A 12 2.28 0.41 -7.46
CA LEU A 12 3.18 1.44 -7.97
C LEU A 12 3.91 2.16 -6.84
N TRP A 13 5.10 2.66 -7.17
CA TRP A 13 5.99 3.38 -6.28
C TRP A 13 6.37 4.72 -6.93
N SER A 14 6.29 5.82 -6.18
CA SER A 14 6.83 7.12 -6.60
C SER A 14 7.46 7.81 -5.40
N LEU A 15 8.19 8.89 -5.65
CA LEU A 15 8.54 9.85 -4.60
C LEU A 15 7.40 10.86 -4.42
N GLY A 16 7.39 11.56 -3.28
CA GLY A 16 6.57 12.75 -3.10
C GLY A 16 6.91 13.81 -4.17
N GLU A 17 5.92 14.62 -4.55
CA GLU A 17 6.07 15.62 -5.62
C GLU A 17 7.15 16.67 -5.33
N ASP A 18 7.34 17.01 -4.05
CA ASP A 18 8.32 17.99 -3.60
C ASP A 18 9.73 17.42 -3.39
N ILE A 19 10.00 16.18 -3.82
CA ILE A 19 11.29 15.52 -3.58
C ILE A 19 12.24 15.72 -4.76
N GLY A 20 13.29 16.50 -4.52
CA GLY A 20 14.46 16.62 -5.38
C GLY A 20 15.42 15.44 -5.21
N ILE A 21 16.11 15.07 -6.29
CA ILE A 21 17.16 14.04 -6.32
C ILE A 21 18.39 14.67 -6.95
N GLU A 22 19.53 14.52 -6.28
CA GLU A 22 20.83 14.88 -6.80
C GLU A 22 21.84 13.77 -6.48
N ASP A 23 22.86 13.61 -7.31
CA ASP A 23 24.01 12.78 -6.95
C ASP A 23 24.80 13.48 -5.82
N ASP A 24 25.37 12.71 -4.91
CA ASP A 24 26.24 13.31 -3.89
C ASP A 24 27.56 13.83 -4.51
N ALA A 25 28.29 14.64 -3.75
CA ALA A 25 29.53 15.26 -4.23
C ALA A 25 30.63 14.25 -4.61
N SER A 26 30.58 13.03 -4.05
CA SER A 26 31.48 11.92 -4.39
C SER A 26 31.05 11.15 -5.64
N GLY A 27 29.78 11.24 -6.03
CA GLY A 27 29.17 10.42 -7.08
C GLY A 27 28.76 9.01 -6.61
N ASP A 28 29.03 8.63 -5.36
CA ASP A 28 28.81 7.27 -4.84
C ASP A 28 27.44 7.08 -4.17
N GLY A 29 26.78 8.17 -3.82
CA GLY A 29 25.44 8.17 -3.23
C GLY A 29 24.43 9.08 -3.94
N ILE A 30 23.22 9.10 -3.40
CA ILE A 30 22.13 10.00 -3.80
C ILE A 30 21.69 10.82 -2.59
N VAL A 31 21.45 12.10 -2.84
CA VAL A 31 20.84 13.04 -1.90
C VAL A 31 19.39 13.28 -2.32
N LEU A 32 18.45 13.09 -1.38
CA LEU A 32 17.05 13.43 -1.58
C LEU A 32 16.69 14.63 -0.72
N THR A 33 16.16 15.69 -1.33
CA THR A 33 15.81 16.93 -0.63
C THR A 33 14.32 17.16 -0.72
N GLY A 34 13.69 17.44 0.42
CA GLY A 34 12.26 17.75 0.48
C GLY A 34 11.93 18.73 1.60
N PRO A 35 10.63 19.01 1.82
CA PRO A 35 10.18 19.99 2.81
C PRO A 35 10.65 19.72 4.25
N ASN A 36 10.87 18.44 4.57
CA ASN A 36 11.25 17.97 5.91
C ASN A 36 12.75 17.69 6.05
N GLY A 37 13.58 18.25 5.17
CA GLY A 37 15.03 18.12 5.20
C GLY A 37 15.60 17.20 4.12
N THR A 38 16.77 16.63 4.41
CA THR A 38 17.58 15.90 3.44
C THR A 38 17.82 14.46 3.90
N ASP A 39 17.65 13.50 2.99
CA ASP A 39 18.03 12.10 3.17
C ASP A 39 19.21 11.73 2.27
N ARG A 40 19.95 10.70 2.67
CA ARG A 40 21.05 10.15 1.88
C ARG A 40 20.89 8.65 1.70
N VAL A 41 21.06 8.21 0.47
CA VAL A 41 21.23 6.80 0.12
C VAL A 41 22.69 6.62 -0.26
N ALA A 42 23.49 6.10 0.69
CA ALA A 42 24.89 5.78 0.47
C ALA A 42 25.02 4.56 -0.46
N GLU A 43 26.10 4.51 -1.24
CA GLU A 43 26.44 3.37 -2.12
C GLU A 43 25.28 3.01 -3.07
N ALA A 44 24.70 4.02 -3.72
CA ALA A 44 23.53 3.84 -4.58
C ALA A 44 23.94 3.12 -5.87
N SER A 45 23.62 1.82 -5.94
CA SER A 45 23.83 1.00 -7.14
C SER A 45 23.09 1.58 -8.35
N PRO A 46 23.51 1.28 -9.60
CA PRO A 46 22.84 1.77 -10.80
C PRO A 46 21.33 1.48 -10.83
N LEU A 47 20.91 0.33 -10.30
CA LEU A 47 19.50 -0.03 -10.17
C LEU A 47 18.76 0.89 -9.20
N VAL A 48 19.36 1.22 -8.05
CA VAL A 48 18.78 2.16 -7.09
C VAL A 48 18.64 3.54 -7.71
N ARG A 49 19.68 4.03 -8.40
CA ARG A 49 19.62 5.34 -9.07
C ARG A 49 18.51 5.41 -10.09
N GLU A 50 18.42 4.40 -10.96
CA GLU A 50 17.38 4.33 -11.98
C GLU A 50 15.98 4.21 -11.38
N ALA A 51 15.82 3.43 -10.31
CA ALA A 51 14.55 3.33 -9.59
C ALA A 51 14.09 4.70 -9.07
N LEU A 52 14.96 5.38 -8.31
CA LEU A 52 14.65 6.68 -7.71
C LEU A 52 14.39 7.74 -8.78
N ARG A 53 15.20 7.78 -9.84
CA ARG A 53 14.99 8.69 -10.98
C ARG A 53 13.61 8.49 -11.62
N ARG A 54 13.20 7.25 -11.88
CA ARG A 54 11.85 7.01 -12.44
C ARG A 54 10.74 7.31 -11.45
N MET A 55 10.95 7.01 -10.17
CA MET A 55 10.00 7.32 -9.10
C MET A 55 9.79 8.84 -8.91
N GLN A 56 10.81 9.66 -9.18
CA GLN A 56 10.70 11.12 -9.21
C GLN A 56 9.82 11.61 -10.38
N LEU A 57 9.89 10.93 -11.53
CA LEU A 57 9.07 11.26 -12.70
C LEU A 57 7.61 10.80 -12.53
N GLY A 58 7.36 9.81 -11.67
CA GLY A 58 6.01 9.38 -11.32
C GLY A 58 5.92 7.92 -10.86
N PRO A 59 4.69 7.40 -10.72
CA PRO A 59 4.44 6.04 -10.25
C PRO A 59 4.99 4.97 -11.19
N VAL A 60 5.81 4.06 -10.66
CA VAL A 60 6.39 2.94 -11.42
C VAL A 60 6.14 1.59 -10.78
N LEU A 61 6.04 0.56 -11.63
CA LEU A 61 6.16 -0.84 -11.22
C LEU A 61 7.64 -1.18 -11.08
N LEU A 62 8.12 -1.42 -9.86
CA LEU A 62 9.53 -1.80 -9.63
C LEU A 62 9.92 -3.11 -10.35
N ALA A 63 8.96 -4.01 -10.58
CA ALA A 63 9.18 -5.22 -11.37
C ALA A 63 9.65 -4.93 -12.81
N ASN A 64 9.36 -3.74 -13.36
CA ASN A 64 9.78 -3.34 -14.70
C ASN A 64 11.23 -2.81 -14.75
N LEU A 65 11.91 -2.68 -13.60
CA LEU A 65 13.29 -2.20 -13.52
C LEU A 65 14.32 -3.31 -13.75
N ALA A 66 13.92 -4.58 -13.68
CA ALA A 66 14.79 -5.73 -13.88
C ALA A 66 14.29 -6.61 -15.04
N PRO A 67 14.71 -6.33 -16.31
CA PRO A 67 14.18 -7.00 -17.50
C PRO A 67 14.47 -8.52 -17.61
N GLY A 68 15.18 -9.13 -16.65
CA GLY A 68 15.62 -10.54 -16.71
C GLY A 68 15.07 -11.46 -15.63
N ARG A 69 14.21 -10.98 -14.73
CA ARG A 69 13.74 -11.75 -13.55
C ARG A 69 12.21 -11.93 -13.57
N ARG A 70 11.67 -12.44 -14.68
CA ARG A 70 10.30 -12.94 -14.71
C ARG A 70 10.31 -14.39 -14.23
N GLU A 71 9.40 -14.68 -13.28
CA GLU A 71 9.08 -16.00 -12.71
C GLU A 71 9.96 -16.49 -11.56
N ALA A 72 9.85 -15.82 -10.41
CA ALA A 72 9.90 -16.51 -9.13
C ALA A 72 8.52 -16.40 -8.48
N SER A 73 7.82 -17.52 -8.41
CA SER A 73 6.51 -17.68 -7.81
C SER A 73 6.49 -17.11 -6.39
N ALA A 74 5.86 -15.95 -6.20
CA ALA A 74 5.56 -15.45 -4.87
C ALA A 74 4.68 -16.49 -4.13
N PRO A 75 4.95 -16.78 -2.85
CA PRO A 75 4.11 -17.67 -2.05
C PRO A 75 2.65 -17.17 -2.10
N ARG A 76 1.70 -18.11 -2.25
CA ARG A 76 0.25 -17.85 -2.17
C ARG A 76 -0.06 -17.07 -0.87
N GLY A 77 -0.17 -15.75 -0.96
CA GLY A 77 -0.51 -14.89 0.18
C GLY A 77 0.16 -13.52 0.20
N ALA A 78 1.34 -13.35 -0.40
CA ALA A 78 2.02 -12.06 -0.45
C ALA A 78 1.66 -11.29 -1.73
N LEU A 79 1.31 -10.00 -1.59
CA LEU A 79 1.29 -9.08 -2.74
C LEU A 79 2.74 -8.86 -3.21
N PRO A 80 2.99 -8.53 -4.50
CA PRO A 80 4.34 -8.28 -5.00
C PRO A 80 5.08 -7.27 -4.12
N VAL A 81 6.07 -7.75 -3.36
CA VAL A 81 6.88 -6.94 -2.44
C VAL A 81 8.03 -6.32 -3.23
N GLY A 82 7.74 -5.29 -4.02
CA GLY A 82 8.77 -4.54 -4.74
C GLY A 82 9.71 -5.40 -5.61
N SER A 83 10.97 -4.97 -5.75
CA SER A 83 12.02 -5.76 -6.40
C SER A 83 12.68 -6.72 -5.41
N ASP A 84 13.05 -7.92 -5.86
CA ASP A 84 13.86 -8.90 -5.10
C ASP A 84 15.35 -8.50 -4.93
N ASP A 85 15.69 -7.24 -5.16
CA ASP A 85 17.04 -6.71 -4.99
C ASP A 85 17.22 -6.16 -3.56
N PRO A 86 18.15 -6.71 -2.76
CA PRO A 86 18.29 -6.34 -1.35
C PRO A 86 18.83 -4.92 -1.15
N ALA A 87 19.61 -4.39 -2.10
CA ALA A 87 20.11 -3.02 -2.02
C ALA A 87 18.97 -2.02 -2.27
N LEU A 88 18.13 -2.28 -3.27
CA LEU A 88 16.93 -1.48 -3.53
C LEU A 88 15.91 -1.56 -2.38
N ALA A 89 15.67 -2.75 -1.83
CA ALA A 89 14.80 -2.91 -0.67
C ALA A 89 15.31 -2.12 0.56
N ARG A 90 16.62 -2.17 0.82
CA ARG A 90 17.24 -1.41 1.92
C ARG A 90 17.14 0.10 1.70
N ALA A 91 17.45 0.57 0.48
CA ALA A 91 17.35 1.99 0.13
C ALA A 91 15.93 2.51 0.33
N LEU A 92 14.92 1.83 -0.26
CA LEU A 92 13.52 2.21 -0.14
C LEU A 92 12.99 2.13 1.29
N GLY A 93 13.46 1.17 2.09
CA GLY A 93 13.15 1.10 3.52
C GLY A 93 13.65 2.32 4.29
N GLY A 94 14.89 2.76 4.00
CA GLY A 94 15.52 3.92 4.62
C GLY A 94 14.85 5.26 4.27
N ILE A 95 14.24 5.34 3.09
CA ILE A 95 13.51 6.54 2.63
C ILE A 95 11.99 6.36 2.61
N SER A 96 11.45 5.41 3.37
CA SER A 96 10.03 5.03 3.31
C SER A 96 9.06 6.22 3.48
N HIS A 97 9.44 7.22 4.28
CA HIS A 97 8.69 8.47 4.48
C HIS A 97 8.72 9.45 3.30
N LEU A 98 9.49 9.18 2.24
CA LEU A 98 9.49 9.93 0.98
C LEU A 98 8.73 9.17 -0.13
N VAL A 99 8.36 7.92 0.12
CA VAL A 99 7.81 7.03 -0.89
C VAL A 99 6.29 7.02 -0.82
N VAL A 100 5.65 7.43 -1.92
CA VAL A 100 4.21 7.29 -2.11
C VAL A 100 3.91 5.91 -2.69
N ARG A 101 2.97 5.19 -2.06
CA ARG A 101 2.54 3.87 -2.51
C ARG A 101 1.19 3.97 -3.17
N THR A 102 1.11 3.60 -4.44
CA THR A 102 -0.11 3.77 -5.23
C THR A 102 -0.66 2.41 -5.67
N LEU A 103 -1.97 2.25 -5.55
CA LEU A 103 -2.71 1.11 -6.09
C LEU A 103 -3.40 1.55 -7.38
N ALA A 104 -3.24 0.78 -8.44
CA ALA A 104 -3.97 0.95 -9.69
C ALA A 104 -4.52 -0.41 -10.16
N ILE A 105 -5.37 -0.38 -11.18
CA ILE A 105 -5.76 -1.56 -11.96
C ILE A 105 -5.30 -1.38 -13.41
N ASP A 106 -5.12 -2.49 -14.11
CA ASP A 106 -4.62 -2.56 -15.50
C ASP A 106 -5.68 -2.13 -16.54
N ASP A 107 -6.44 -1.07 -16.25
CA ASP A 107 -7.51 -0.53 -17.09
C ASP A 107 -7.18 0.84 -17.71
N LEU A 108 -5.95 1.34 -17.49
CA LEU A 108 -5.50 2.68 -17.91
C LEU A 108 -6.30 3.85 -17.31
N GLY A 109 -7.20 3.61 -16.34
CA GLY A 109 -8.02 4.63 -15.69
C GLY A 109 -7.29 5.45 -14.63
N GLY A 110 -5.97 5.30 -14.51
CA GLY A 110 -5.17 5.96 -13.50
C GLY A 110 -5.23 5.29 -12.12
N PRO A 111 -4.68 5.94 -11.08
CA PRO A 111 -4.60 5.37 -9.75
C PRO A 111 -5.98 5.20 -9.11
N LEU A 112 -6.18 4.12 -8.37
CA LEU A 112 -7.34 3.93 -7.50
C LEU A 112 -7.18 4.74 -6.21
N LEU A 113 -6.03 4.58 -5.57
CA LEU A 113 -5.66 5.29 -4.36
C LEU A 113 -4.14 5.43 -4.22
N SER A 114 -3.71 6.37 -3.40
CA SER A 114 -2.31 6.56 -3.01
C SER A 114 -2.20 6.71 -1.50
N ALA A 115 -1.31 5.94 -0.87
CA ALA A 115 -0.88 6.14 0.50
C ALA A 115 0.32 7.08 0.51
N VAL A 116 0.14 8.27 1.07
CA VAL A 116 1.12 9.34 1.19
C VAL A 116 1.64 9.34 2.62
N PRO A 117 2.96 9.17 2.85
CA PRO A 117 3.51 9.20 4.20
C PRO A 117 3.36 10.58 4.85
N VAL A 118 3.06 10.63 6.15
CA VAL A 118 2.90 11.89 6.92
C VAL A 118 3.82 11.99 8.14
N VAL A 119 4.58 10.94 8.44
CA VAL A 119 5.52 10.88 9.57
C VAL A 119 6.85 10.23 9.15
N ARG A 120 7.87 10.33 10.01
CA ARG A 120 9.14 9.60 9.92
C ARG A 120 9.31 8.65 11.12
N PRO A 121 9.61 7.36 10.92
CA PRO A 121 9.53 6.59 9.67
C PRO A 121 8.09 6.26 9.28
N ALA A 122 7.82 5.94 8.00
CA ALA A 122 6.51 5.53 7.51
C ALA A 122 6.59 4.20 6.75
N PRO A 123 6.79 3.06 7.44
CA PRO A 123 6.86 1.76 6.79
C PRO A 123 5.50 1.41 6.15
N PHE A 124 5.55 0.85 4.95
CA PHE A 124 4.35 0.41 4.23
C PHE A 124 4.57 -0.96 3.59
N VAL A 125 3.86 -1.96 4.12
CA VAL A 125 3.88 -3.34 3.60
C VAL A 125 2.47 -3.69 3.13
N PRO A 126 2.22 -3.78 1.81
CA PRO A 126 0.91 -4.16 1.31
C PRO A 126 0.45 -5.50 1.89
N VAL A 127 -0.76 -5.52 2.46
CA VAL A 127 -1.34 -6.73 3.04
C VAL A 127 -2.35 -7.32 2.06
N ARG A 128 -2.37 -8.65 1.89
CA ARG A 128 -3.52 -9.33 1.30
C ARG A 128 -4.45 -9.74 2.45
N PRO A 129 -5.58 -9.03 2.68
CA PRO A 129 -6.49 -9.40 3.75
C PRO A 129 -7.07 -10.80 3.48
N PRO A 130 -7.23 -11.67 4.50
CA PRO A 130 -7.88 -12.95 4.32
C PRO A 130 -9.31 -12.76 3.79
N PRO A 131 -9.75 -13.52 2.75
CA PRO A 131 -11.01 -13.25 2.05
C PRO A 131 -12.26 -13.21 2.95
N ARG A 132 -12.24 -14.00 4.04
CA ARG A 132 -13.34 -14.19 4.99
C ARG A 132 -13.13 -13.50 6.33
N GLN A 133 -12.04 -12.75 6.50
CA GLN A 133 -11.83 -11.98 7.71
C GLN A 133 -12.57 -10.65 7.57
N ALA A 134 -13.46 -10.35 8.51
CA ALA A 134 -14.15 -9.07 8.53
C ALA A 134 -13.14 -7.96 8.85
N MET A 135 -13.19 -6.89 8.08
CA MET A 135 -12.36 -5.70 8.20
C MET A 135 -13.28 -4.50 8.42
N ARG A 136 -12.79 -3.46 9.10
CA ARG A 136 -13.46 -2.16 9.21
C ARG A 136 -12.43 -1.04 9.25
N LEU A 137 -12.87 0.19 9.00
CA LEU A 137 -12.08 1.37 9.30
C LEU A 137 -11.86 1.48 10.81
N MET A 138 -10.71 2.05 11.18
CA MET A 138 -10.42 2.46 12.55
C MET A 138 -11.32 3.65 12.93
N ASP A 139 -11.65 3.78 14.22
CA ASP A 139 -12.65 4.76 14.69
C ASP A 139 -12.19 6.22 14.52
N GLU A 140 -10.87 6.44 14.54
CA GLU A 140 -10.26 7.76 14.41
C GLU A 140 -10.07 8.20 12.95
N VAL A 141 -10.51 7.39 11.99
CA VAL A 141 -10.37 7.69 10.56
C VAL A 141 -11.44 8.68 10.13
N SER A 142 -10.98 9.80 9.60
CA SER A 142 -11.82 10.83 8.97
C SER A 142 -11.75 10.73 7.45
N LEU A 143 -12.89 10.95 6.79
CA LEU A 143 -13.00 11.08 5.33
C LEU A 143 -13.31 12.53 4.97
N THR A 144 -12.45 13.16 4.19
CA THR A 144 -12.60 14.58 3.80
C THR A 144 -12.61 14.70 2.27
N PRO A 145 -13.53 15.46 1.65
CA PRO A 145 -13.48 15.73 0.22
C PRO A 145 -12.26 16.59 -0.14
N GLU A 146 -11.67 16.33 -1.31
CA GLU A 146 -10.50 17.02 -1.85
C GLU A 146 -10.70 17.30 -3.35
N SER A 147 -9.90 18.19 -3.93
CA SER A 147 -10.05 18.59 -5.35
C SER A 147 -9.98 17.43 -6.35
N GLY A 148 -9.33 16.32 -5.97
CA GLY A 148 -9.14 15.12 -6.80
C GLY A 148 -9.86 13.86 -6.30
N GLY A 149 -10.78 13.97 -5.33
CA GLY A 149 -11.49 12.83 -4.78
C GLY A 149 -11.73 12.97 -3.28
N PHE A 150 -11.27 12.00 -2.51
CA PHE A 150 -11.36 12.03 -1.04
C PHE A 150 -10.04 11.71 -0.38
N ALA A 151 -9.85 12.19 0.84
CA ALA A 151 -8.73 11.81 1.69
C ALA A 151 -9.21 11.12 2.97
N LEU A 152 -8.58 10.01 3.29
CA LEU A 152 -8.65 9.37 4.60
C LEU A 152 -7.44 9.80 5.44
N SER A 153 -7.69 10.19 6.68
CA SER A 153 -6.63 10.54 7.63
C SER A 153 -6.98 10.10 9.05
N SER A 154 -5.96 9.76 9.82
CA SER A 154 -6.06 9.47 11.26
C SER A 154 -4.79 9.95 11.93
N ALA A 155 -4.91 10.49 13.15
CA ALA A 155 -3.75 10.92 13.95
C ALA A 155 -2.85 9.74 14.35
N ALA A 156 -3.37 8.52 14.37
CA ALA A 156 -2.62 7.31 14.70
C ALA A 156 -1.97 6.65 13.47
N ALA A 157 -2.33 7.07 12.25
CA ALA A 157 -1.82 6.49 11.02
C ALA A 157 -0.54 7.18 10.56
N SER A 158 0.42 6.41 10.03
CA SER A 158 1.66 6.93 9.46
C SER A 158 1.49 7.48 8.03
N HIS A 159 0.31 7.28 7.45
CA HIS A 159 -0.03 7.66 6.10
C HIS A 159 -1.35 8.43 6.07
N ARG A 160 -1.49 9.31 5.09
CA ARG A 160 -2.76 9.82 4.58
C ARG A 160 -3.08 9.05 3.30
N VAL A 161 -4.33 8.63 3.10
CA VAL A 161 -4.71 7.90 1.89
C VAL A 161 -5.60 8.77 1.01
N LEU A 162 -5.16 9.03 -0.22
CA LEU A 162 -5.94 9.72 -1.24
C LEU A 162 -6.69 8.69 -2.07
N LEU A 163 -8.01 8.83 -2.16
CA LEU A 163 -8.92 8.01 -2.95
C LEU A 163 -9.23 8.79 -4.23
N HIS A 164 -8.53 8.44 -5.32
CA HIS A 164 -8.60 9.18 -6.60
C HIS A 164 -9.80 8.76 -7.44
N ARG A 165 -10.31 7.54 -7.22
CA ARG A 165 -11.38 6.95 -8.03
C ARG A 165 -12.58 6.53 -7.19
N PRO A 166 -13.81 6.64 -7.72
CA PRO A 166 -15.04 6.24 -7.03
C PRO A 166 -15.01 4.80 -6.51
N GLU A 167 -14.37 3.88 -7.24
CA GLU A 167 -14.27 2.47 -6.86
C GLU A 167 -13.55 2.29 -5.51
N ALA A 168 -12.50 3.07 -5.27
CA ALA A 168 -11.79 3.06 -3.98
C ALA A 168 -12.64 3.70 -2.87
N ALA A 169 -13.35 4.79 -3.17
CA ALA A 169 -14.25 5.46 -2.23
C ALA A 169 -15.44 4.59 -1.82
N LEU A 170 -16.01 3.80 -2.74
CA LEU A 170 -17.08 2.85 -2.45
C LEU A 170 -16.63 1.75 -1.49
N VAL A 171 -15.44 1.17 -1.72
CA VAL A 171 -14.87 0.17 -0.81
C VAL A 171 -14.59 0.78 0.57
N ALA A 172 -13.99 1.97 0.61
CA ALA A 172 -13.72 2.67 1.87
C ALA A 172 -15.00 2.97 2.66
N SER A 173 -16.07 3.40 1.97
CA SER A 173 -17.36 3.68 2.59
C SER A 173 -18.01 2.42 3.18
N LEU A 174 -17.89 1.28 2.49
CA LEU A 174 -18.42 0.00 2.98
C LEU A 174 -17.74 -0.46 4.26
N LEU A 175 -16.45 -0.13 4.44
CA LEU A 175 -15.68 -0.41 5.66
C LEU A 175 -16.08 0.45 6.87
N GLY A 176 -17.05 1.36 6.72
CA GLY A 176 -17.73 1.97 7.87
C GLY A 176 -18.43 0.94 8.76
N TRP A 177 -18.66 -0.27 8.23
CA TRP A 177 -19.13 -1.44 8.97
C TRP A 177 -18.20 -2.64 8.77
N PRO A 178 -18.22 -3.63 9.69
CA PRO A 178 -17.54 -4.90 9.50
C PRO A 178 -17.92 -5.58 8.17
N VAL A 179 -16.97 -5.70 7.25
CA VAL A 179 -17.17 -6.36 5.95
C VAL A 179 -15.96 -7.20 5.56
N THR A 180 -16.19 -8.36 4.98
CA THR A 180 -15.13 -9.23 4.44
C THR A 180 -14.77 -8.81 3.01
N PRO A 181 -13.51 -8.97 2.56
CA PRO A 181 -13.14 -8.73 1.16
C PRO A 181 -14.01 -9.48 0.14
N GLU A 182 -14.42 -10.73 0.45
CA GLU A 182 -15.30 -11.54 -0.40
C GLU A 182 -16.69 -10.89 -0.54
N ALA A 183 -17.35 -10.58 0.58
CA ALA A 183 -18.65 -9.89 0.56
C ALA A 183 -18.61 -8.52 -0.14
N ALA A 184 -17.53 -7.75 0.02
CA ALA A 184 -17.36 -6.48 -0.67
C ALA A 184 -17.29 -6.67 -2.20
N ALA A 185 -16.59 -7.72 -2.67
CA ALA A 185 -16.50 -8.06 -4.09
C ALA A 185 -17.83 -8.55 -4.68
N ASP A 186 -18.70 -9.15 -3.87
CA ASP A 186 -20.02 -9.60 -4.32
C ASP A 186 -21.03 -8.44 -4.44
N VAL A 187 -20.98 -7.47 -3.53
CA VAL A 187 -21.97 -6.39 -3.44
C VAL A 187 -21.61 -5.20 -4.34
N LEU A 188 -20.32 -4.85 -4.45
CA LEU A 188 -19.92 -3.62 -5.14
C LEU A 188 -19.89 -3.80 -6.67
N PRO A 189 -20.27 -2.78 -7.45
CA PRO A 189 -20.18 -2.78 -8.91
C PRO A 189 -18.76 -2.41 -9.38
N VAL A 190 -17.74 -3.09 -8.86
CA VAL A 190 -16.33 -2.84 -9.18
C VAL A 190 -15.64 -4.16 -9.56
N PRO A 191 -14.54 -4.14 -10.34
CA PRO A 191 -13.77 -5.35 -10.63
C PRO A 191 -13.38 -6.10 -9.35
N GLY A 192 -13.49 -7.43 -9.35
CA GLY A 192 -13.31 -8.24 -8.13
C GLY A 192 -11.95 -8.08 -7.41
N VAL A 193 -10.91 -7.63 -8.11
CA VAL A 193 -9.60 -7.33 -7.51
C VAL A 193 -9.58 -6.06 -6.67
N VAL A 194 -10.49 -5.11 -6.92
CA VAL A 194 -10.50 -3.79 -6.29
C VAL A 194 -10.72 -3.87 -4.77
N PRO A 195 -11.74 -4.58 -4.25
CA PRO A 195 -11.98 -4.60 -2.80
C PRO A 195 -10.79 -5.17 -2.01
N THR A 196 -10.22 -6.29 -2.47
CA THR A 196 -9.05 -6.89 -1.82
C THR A 196 -7.85 -5.96 -1.83
N GLY A 197 -7.57 -5.30 -2.96
CA GLY A 197 -6.45 -4.36 -3.10
C GLY A 197 -6.63 -3.13 -2.21
N VAL A 198 -7.82 -2.51 -2.24
CA VAL A 198 -8.13 -1.31 -1.47
C VAL A 198 -8.08 -1.61 0.03
N ILE A 199 -8.74 -2.67 0.50
CA ILE A 199 -8.71 -3.08 1.91
C ILE A 199 -7.26 -3.35 2.34
N GLY A 200 -6.47 -4.00 1.49
CA GLY A 200 -5.05 -4.28 1.74
C GLY A 200 -4.21 -3.02 1.93
N TYR A 201 -4.42 -1.99 1.10
CA TYR A 201 -3.74 -0.71 1.23
C TYR A 201 -4.18 0.09 2.44
N LEU A 202 -5.49 0.11 2.72
CA LEU A 202 -6.01 0.78 3.92
C LEU A 202 -5.48 0.11 5.19
N THR A 203 -5.36 -1.22 5.20
CA THR A 203 -4.75 -1.96 6.32
C THR A 203 -3.26 -1.63 6.45
N ALA A 204 -2.52 -1.64 5.34
CA ALA A 204 -1.09 -1.30 5.33
C ALA A 204 -0.81 0.16 5.74
N ALA A 205 -1.76 1.07 5.46
CA ALA A 205 -1.71 2.48 5.87
C ALA A 205 -2.11 2.72 7.34
N GLY A 206 -2.61 1.69 8.05
CA GLY A 206 -3.15 1.83 9.40
C GLY A 206 -4.56 2.44 9.47
N MET A 207 -5.30 2.45 8.36
CA MET A 207 -6.67 2.99 8.27
C MET A 207 -7.74 1.93 8.53
N ALA A 208 -7.44 0.65 8.29
CA ALA A 208 -8.36 -0.45 8.47
C ALA A 208 -7.72 -1.56 9.30
N ALA A 209 -8.56 -2.27 10.06
CA ALA A 209 -8.12 -3.39 10.88
C ALA A 209 -9.12 -4.55 10.84
N PRO A 210 -8.67 -5.79 11.11
CA PRO A 210 -9.56 -6.90 11.34
C PRO A 210 -10.50 -6.64 12.52
N VAL A 211 -11.74 -7.08 12.37
CA VAL A 211 -12.67 -7.17 13.49
C VAL A 211 -12.34 -8.43 14.26
N HIS A 212 -11.74 -8.28 15.43
CA HIS A 212 -11.62 -9.38 16.37
C HIS A 212 -12.97 -9.54 17.09
N GLY A 213 -13.65 -10.67 16.85
CA GLY A 213 -14.71 -11.10 17.77
C GLY A 213 -14.13 -11.35 19.17
N PRO A 214 -14.98 -11.53 20.20
CA PRO A 214 -14.49 -11.99 21.50
C PRO A 214 -13.65 -13.26 21.32
N ARG A 215 -12.45 -13.28 21.93
CA ARG A 215 -11.56 -14.45 21.90
C ARG A 215 -12.39 -15.67 22.32
N PRO A 216 -12.43 -16.76 21.54
CA PRO A 216 -13.07 -17.99 22.02
C PRO A 216 -12.40 -18.36 23.35
N ALA A 217 -13.21 -18.57 24.38
CA ALA A 217 -12.71 -19.03 25.67
C ALA A 217 -11.86 -20.29 25.44
N PRO A 218 -10.71 -20.44 26.14
CA PRO A 218 -9.92 -21.66 26.04
C PRO A 218 -10.87 -22.85 26.29
N ALA A 219 -10.84 -23.82 25.38
CA ALA A 219 -11.71 -24.99 25.46
C ALA A 219 -11.47 -25.73 26.78
N GLY A 220 -12.50 -25.70 27.63
CA GLY A 220 -12.77 -26.60 28.75
C GLY A 220 -11.56 -27.14 29.53
N GLU A 221 -11.27 -26.53 30.66
CA GLU A 221 -10.79 -27.31 31.80
C GLU A 221 -11.99 -28.12 32.31
N PRO A 222 -11.94 -29.47 32.31
CA PRO A 222 -13.07 -30.27 32.78
C PRO A 222 -13.31 -30.01 34.28
N PRO A 223 -14.57 -29.98 34.74
CA PRO A 223 -14.86 -29.76 36.15
C PRO A 223 -14.22 -30.87 36.98
N ALA A 224 -13.47 -30.47 38.02
CA ALA A 224 -12.96 -31.39 39.02
C ALA A 224 -14.13 -32.13 39.67
N VAL A 225 -14.19 -33.44 39.43
CA VAL A 225 -15.12 -34.35 40.09
C VAL A 225 -14.70 -34.41 41.56
N SER A 226 -15.60 -33.98 42.46
CA SER A 226 -15.50 -34.23 43.90
C SER A 226 -16.21 -35.52 44.26
#